data_AF-A0A3C1PKB8-F1
#
_entry.id   AF-A0A3C1PKB8-F1
#
_cell.length_a   1.000
_cell.length_b   1.000
_cell.length_c   1.000
_cell.angle_alpha   90.00
_cell.angle_beta   90.00
_cell.angle_gamma   90.00
#
_symmetry.space_group_name_H-M   'P 1'
#
loop_
_entity.id
_entity.type
_entity.pdbx_description
1 polymer ?
#
loop_
_entity_poly.entity_id
_entity_poly.type
_entity_poly.pdbx_seq_one_letter_code
_entity_poly.pdbx_strand_id
1 'polypeptide(L)' 'EFYFLEINTVPGMTKNSIVPKQIKALNMSVGEVYGKLIDDAIKNKNYSK' A
#
# COMPACT_ATOMS: atom_id res chain seq x y z
N GLU A 1 -13.24 -21.52 9.79
CA GLU A 1 -12.98 -21.22 8.36
C GLU A 1 -12.69 -19.72 8.21
N PHE A 2 -11.89 -19.33 7.23
CA PHE A 2 -11.60 -17.92 6.94
C PHE A 2 -12.59 -17.43 5.87
N TYR A 3 -13.27 -16.31 6.14
CA TYR A 3 -14.17 -15.67 5.17
C TYR A 3 -13.69 -14.25 4.87
N PHE A 4 -13.56 -13.94 3.58
CA PHE A 4 -13.15 -12.63 3.11
C PHE A 4 -14.36 -11.71 2.98
N LEU A 5 -14.32 -10.53 3.61
CA LEU A 5 -15.41 -9.58 3.58
C LEU A 5 -15.28 -8.58 2.42
N GLU A 6 -14.13 -7.94 2.29
CA GLU A 6 -13.89 -6.89 1.29
C GLU A 6 -12.41 -6.67 0.99
N ILE A 7 -12.13 -6.14 -0.21
CA ILE A 7 -10.82 -5.61 -0.60
C ILE A 7 -10.92 -4.11 -0.87
N ASN A 8 -10.13 -3.32 -0.14
CA ASN A 8 -10.06 -1.88 -0.37
C ASN A 8 -8.88 -1.56 -1.29
N THR A 9 -9.16 -1.14 -2.53
CA THR A 9 -8.12 -0.71 -3.48
C THR A 9 -7.55 0.66 -3.14
N VAL A 10 -8.32 1.49 -2.42
CA VAL A 10 -7.89 2.79 -1.89
C VAL A 10 -8.14 2.81 -0.37
N PRO A 11 -7.17 2.37 0.44
CA PRO A 11 -7.30 2.37 1.89
C PRO A 11 -7.09 3.77 2.49
N GLY A 12 -7.54 3.97 3.73
CA GLY A 12 -7.21 5.18 4.48
C GLY A 12 -5.71 5.27 4.79
N MET A 13 -5.10 6.45 4.57
CA MET A 13 -3.65 6.67 4.72
C MET A 13 -3.27 7.69 5.80
N THR A 14 -4.20 8.08 6.68
CA THR A 14 -3.89 8.94 7.83
C THR A 14 -3.10 8.19 8.91
N LYS A 15 -2.44 8.91 9.84
CA LYS A 15 -1.68 8.30 10.94
C LYS A 15 -2.48 7.26 11.76
N ASN A 16 -3.80 7.43 11.86
CA ASN A 16 -4.67 6.56 12.65
C ASN A 16 -5.28 5.40 11.85
N SER A 17 -5.11 5.39 10.53
CA SER A 17 -5.64 4.36 9.64
C SER A 17 -4.86 3.04 9.75
N ILE A 18 -5.50 1.93 9.34
CA ILE A 18 -4.96 0.57 9.51
C ILE A 18 -3.67 0.36 8.70
N VAL A 19 -3.66 0.74 7.41
CA VAL A 19 -2.50 0.52 6.54
C VAL A 19 -1.24 1.24 7.06
N PRO A 20 -1.26 2.54 7.41
CA PRO A 20 -0.10 3.20 8.01
C PRO A 20 0.36 2.61 9.36
N LYS A 21 -0.56 2.08 10.17
CA LYS A 21 -0.21 1.38 11.41
C LYS A 21 0.52 0.06 11.14
N GLN A 22 0.07 -0.72 10.16
CA GLN A 22 0.70 -1.97 9.75
C GLN A 22 2.11 -1.73 9.18
N ILE A 23 2.28 -0.73 8.32
CA ILE A 23 3.59 -0.33 7.78
C ILE A 23 4.59 -0.07 8.92
N LYS A 24 4.17 0.69 9.94
CA LYS A 24 5.00 0.97 11.12
C LYS A 24 5.29 -0.27 11.96
N ALA A 25 4.31 -1.17 12.12
CA ALA A 25 4.51 -2.42 12.84
C ALA A 25 5.54 -3.34 12.16
N LEU A 26 5.74 -3.17 10.85
CA LEU A 26 6.79 -3.83 10.07
C LEU A 26 8.14 -3.09 10.10
N ASN A 27 8.29 -2.06 10.96
CA ASN A 27 9.46 -1.18 11.02
C ASN A 27 9.79 -0.48 9.69
N MET A 28 8.77 -0.26 8.84
CA MET A 28 8.89 0.50 7.61
C MET A 28 8.31 1.90 7.80
N SER A 29 8.81 2.86 7.03
CA SER A 29 8.22 4.18 6.90
C SER A 29 7.18 4.22 5.77
N VAL A 30 6.19 5.09 5.90
CA VAL A 30 5.20 5.33 4.83
C VAL A 30 5.88 5.87 3.56
N GLY A 31 6.96 6.65 3.71
CA GLY A 31 7.74 7.17 2.58
C GLY A 31 8.38 6.07 1.73
N GLU A 32 8.98 5.06 2.37
CA GLU A 32 9.56 3.90 1.67
C GLU A 32 8.50 3.10 0.90
N VAL A 33 7.31 2.94 1.48
CA VAL A 33 6.20 2.25 0.82
C VAL A 33 5.70 3.03 -0.40
N TYR A 34 5.52 4.35 -0.26
CA TYR A 34 5.13 5.18 -1.40
C TYR A 34 6.18 5.21 -2.51
N GLY A 35 7.48 5.24 -2.17
CA GLY A 35 8.55 5.14 -3.16
C GLY A 35 8.41 3.88 -4.02
N LYS A 36 8.24 2.71 -3.38
CA LYS A 36 8.00 1.43 -4.08
C LYS A 36 6.75 1.48 -4.96
N LEU A 37 5.64 2.00 -4.44
CA LEU A 37 4.38 2.09 -5.19
C LEU A 37 4.50 2.99 -6.43
N ILE A 38 5.22 4.11 -6.33
CA ILE A 38 5.46 5.02 -7.46
C ILE A 38 6.34 4.34 -8.52
N ASP A 39 7.43 3.71 -8.10
CA ASP A 39 8.34 2.99 -9.00
C ASP A 39 7.60 1.87 -9.75
N ASP A 40 6.76 1.11 -9.06
CA ASP A 40 5.96 0.05 -9.65
C ASP A 40 4.91 0.60 -10.62
N ALA A 41 4.25 1.72 -10.27
CA ALA A 41 3.30 2.38 -11.17
C ALA A 41 3.96 2.87 -12.47
N ILE A 42 5.19 3.40 -12.38
CA ILE A 42 5.96 3.84 -13.55
C ILE A 42 6.38 2.63 -14.40
N LYS A 43 6.89 1.55 -13.78
CA LYS A 43 7.26 0.32 -14.49
C LYS A 43 6.05 -0.29 -15.20
N ASN A 44 4.91 -0.38 -14.55
CA ASN A 44 3.68 -0.94 -15.12
C ASN A 44 3.18 -0.15 -16.34
N LYS A 45 3.35 1.19 -16.35
CA LYS A 45 3.06 1.99 -17.56
C LYS A 45 3.95 1.62 -18.74
N ASN A 46 5.20 1.23 -18.51
CA ASN A 46 6.12 0.83 -19.58
C ASN A 46 5.79 -0.55 -20.16
N TYR A 47 5.12 -1.43 -19.41
CA TYR A 47 4.61 -2.72 -19.91
C TYR A 47 3.27 -2.63 -20.65
N SER A 48 2.54 -1.52 -20.51
CA SER A 48 1.26 -1.28 -21.20
C SER A 48 1.40 -0.46 -22.49
N LYS A 49 2.63 -0.19 -22.91
CA LYS A 49 2.98 0.37 -24.23
C LYS A 49 3.63 -0.71 -25.07
#